data_AF-A0A831X6Y0-F1
#
_entry.id   AF-A0A831X6Y0-F1
#
_cell.length_a   1.000
_cell.length_b   1.000
_cell.length_c   1.000
_cell.angle_alpha   90.00
_cell.angle_beta   90.00
_cell.angle_gamma   90.00
#
_symmetry.space_group_name_H-M   'P 1'
#
loop_
_entity.id
_entity.type
_entity.pdbx_description
1 polymer ?
#
loop_
_entity_poly.entity_id
_entity_poly.type
_entity_poly.pdbx_seq_one_letter_code
_entity_poly.pdbx_strand_id
1 'polypeptide(L)'
;MTGTRGWLLIFALALAAAGARAEPAPLHAGVGRAEITPPVGTPLAGYSDRRGAASTGVRDAVWAKALALVAGDHEVVIATVDLCGIAPAMRQAVAQKAGIAPERLLLCASHTHSGPGAYGRGAFASAVLGAYDEQIYQLLVERIAAAVRQARERRVPARFGHGATDLPGYSRNRRGGSVVNTTLHVLRVDTAAGEPLAVLFQYATHGTLLGADNLEISGDWMGAAQRAIEAVLPGATALYVNGAEGDQAPRPPAGTRGSEAVEAMGCAIGEAAVALRRGIATSDRLAIAVREEPVALPPSTMALLAGLAPGQAPLQFVRLGDVGLIAIPGEMIAELGQRIEAHARRQGVRHPIVVGLANDHHGYFVTEAEHRKGGLEAQLSFYGPRFGEQLAEAAMRLIGGEPLPPPPPPTDAEIVRRWFAALPRLLRRNVPATFRADYHFVIEGAGSWRVSFADARASIRPLAATEGASVTLRASAATWAALLRHERSWRQALTDDQVTVDGDLTLALRLPELVR
;
A
#
# COMPACT_ATOMS: atom_id res chain seq x y z
N MET A 1 -23.56 20.97 59.41
CA MET A 1 -22.40 20.83 58.50
C MET A 1 -22.20 19.37 58.20
N THR A 2 -22.56 18.90 56.99
CA THR A 2 -21.98 17.75 56.27
C THR A 2 -22.85 17.43 55.06
N GLY A 3 -22.23 17.14 53.90
CA GLY A 3 -22.84 16.22 52.94
C GLY A 3 -23.03 16.67 51.48
N THR A 4 -22.01 17.20 50.80
CA THR A 4 -21.99 17.19 49.32
C THR A 4 -20.58 16.90 48.77
N ARG A 5 -20.16 15.63 48.84
CA ARG A 5 -19.02 15.09 48.08
C ARG A 5 -19.30 13.63 47.75
N GLY A 6 -19.95 13.36 46.62
CA GLY A 6 -20.30 11.98 46.26
C GLY A 6 -20.69 11.72 44.81
N TRP A 7 -20.59 12.68 43.88
CA TRP A 7 -21.08 12.51 42.50
C TRP A 7 -20.09 12.90 41.41
N LEU A 8 -18.81 13.15 41.73
CA LEU A 8 -17.77 13.49 40.74
C LEU A 8 -16.75 12.37 40.47
N LEU A 9 -16.89 11.19 41.09
CA LEU A 9 -15.91 10.09 40.98
C LEU A 9 -16.33 8.93 40.06
N ILE A 10 -17.54 8.93 39.51
CA ILE A 10 -18.01 7.82 38.64
C ILE A 10 -17.77 8.10 37.15
N PHE A 11 -17.53 9.35 36.73
CA PHE A 11 -17.20 9.67 35.33
C PHE A 11 -15.70 9.60 35.00
N ALA A 12 -14.82 9.44 36.00
CA ALA A 12 -13.37 9.35 35.79
C ALA A 12 -12.84 7.91 35.60
N LEU A 13 -13.67 6.88 35.78
CA LEU A 13 -13.28 5.46 35.69
C LEU A 13 -13.60 4.80 34.33
N ALA A 14 -14.28 5.49 33.41
CA ALA A 14 -14.54 4.99 32.06
C ALA A 14 -13.48 5.41 31.01
N LEU A 15 -12.54 6.29 31.37
CA LEU A 15 -11.44 6.74 30.50
C LEU A 15 -10.15 5.91 30.65
N ALA A 16 -10.14 4.90 31.53
CA ALA A 16 -8.99 4.01 31.75
C ALA A 16 -9.08 2.66 31.00
N ALA A 17 -10.19 2.35 30.34
CA ALA A 17 -10.37 1.09 29.60
C ALA A 17 -9.81 1.12 28.16
N ALA A 18 -9.40 2.29 27.66
CA ALA A 18 -8.89 2.44 26.29
C ALA A 18 -7.44 1.93 26.10
N GLY A 19 -6.80 1.41 27.15
CA GLY A 19 -5.37 1.10 27.13
C GLY A 19 -4.93 -0.15 27.90
N ALA A 20 -5.84 -0.98 28.41
CA ALA A 20 -5.45 -2.26 28.99
C ALA A 20 -4.88 -3.15 27.88
N ARG A 21 -3.55 -3.23 27.79
CA ARG A 21 -2.88 -4.20 26.93
C ARG A 21 -3.37 -5.58 27.35
N ALA A 22 -3.90 -6.35 26.40
CA ALA A 22 -4.19 -7.76 26.66
C ALA A 22 -2.91 -8.41 27.22
N GLU A 23 -3.05 -9.19 28.29
CA GLU A 23 -1.90 -9.85 28.89
C GLU A 23 -1.40 -10.96 27.96
N PRO A 24 -0.08 -11.10 27.72
CA PRO A 24 0.43 -12.17 26.88
C PRO A 24 0.06 -13.55 27.45
N ALA A 25 -0.53 -14.41 26.61
CA ALA A 25 -0.93 -15.77 26.97
C ALA A 25 -0.27 -16.80 26.02
N PRO A 26 -0.19 -18.10 26.41
CA PRO A 26 0.33 -19.14 25.53
C PRO A 26 -0.39 -19.16 24.17
N LEU A 27 0.40 -19.11 23.10
CA LEU A 27 -0.09 -19.00 21.74
C LEU A 27 -0.37 -20.38 21.16
N HIS A 28 -1.54 -20.51 20.55
CA HIS A 28 -1.84 -21.55 19.58
C HIS A 28 -2.02 -20.91 18.21
N ALA A 29 -1.49 -21.56 17.18
CA ALA A 29 -1.66 -21.13 15.80
C ALA A 29 -2.00 -22.30 14.90
N GLY A 30 -2.78 -22.05 13.85
CA GLY A 30 -3.12 -23.05 12.85
C GLY A 30 -3.24 -22.42 11.47
N VAL A 31 -3.00 -23.22 10.45
CA VAL A 31 -3.03 -22.80 9.05
C VAL A 31 -4.02 -23.62 8.25
N GLY A 32 -4.67 -22.95 7.31
CA GLY A 32 -5.60 -23.56 6.38
C GLY A 32 -5.40 -23.00 4.98
N ARG A 33 -5.66 -23.81 3.96
CA ARG A 33 -5.61 -23.36 2.57
C ARG A 33 -6.68 -24.04 1.73
N ALA A 34 -7.19 -23.31 0.76
CA ALA A 34 -8.07 -23.82 -0.26
C ALA A 34 -7.71 -23.17 -1.58
N GLU A 35 -7.62 -23.97 -2.63
CA GLU A 35 -7.51 -23.43 -3.98
C GLU A 35 -8.83 -22.74 -4.36
N ILE A 36 -8.72 -21.55 -4.95
CA ILE A 36 -9.84 -20.72 -5.40
C ILE A 36 -9.82 -20.48 -6.91
N THR A 37 -8.99 -21.21 -7.66
CA THR A 37 -8.90 -21.15 -9.12
C THR A 37 -10.28 -21.45 -9.72
N PRO A 38 -10.88 -20.51 -10.48
CA PRO A 38 -12.16 -20.76 -11.11
C PRO A 38 -11.98 -21.62 -12.38
N PRO A 39 -13.07 -22.14 -12.98
CA PRO A 39 -13.01 -22.70 -14.32
C PRO A 39 -12.48 -21.68 -15.34
N VAL A 40 -11.69 -22.17 -16.31
CA VAL A 40 -11.31 -21.39 -17.51
C VAL A 40 -12.59 -20.90 -18.20
N GLY A 41 -12.57 -19.67 -18.68
CA GLY A 41 -13.77 -18.97 -19.16
C GLY A 41 -14.33 -17.97 -18.14
N THR A 42 -13.94 -18.05 -16.87
CA THR A 42 -14.27 -17.03 -15.87
C THR A 42 -13.53 -15.73 -16.20
N PRO A 43 -14.18 -14.55 -16.18
CA PRO A 43 -13.51 -13.27 -16.37
C PRO A 43 -12.35 -13.03 -15.41
N LEU A 44 -11.35 -12.25 -15.82
CA LEU A 44 -10.31 -11.76 -14.92
C LEU A 44 -10.68 -10.41 -14.32
N ALA A 45 -10.19 -10.14 -13.11
CA ALA A 45 -10.42 -8.90 -12.38
C ALA A 45 -9.31 -7.85 -12.57
N GLY A 46 -9.66 -6.57 -12.49
CA GLY A 46 -8.73 -5.46 -12.23
C GLY A 46 -8.56 -4.46 -13.37
N TYR A 47 -8.51 -4.93 -14.62
CA TYR A 47 -8.34 -4.05 -15.79
C TYR A 47 -9.65 -3.87 -16.56
N SER A 48 -10.16 -2.64 -16.55
CA SER A 48 -11.31 -2.24 -17.39
C SER A 48 -11.04 -2.39 -18.89
N ASP A 49 -9.77 -2.36 -19.31
CA ASP A 49 -9.35 -2.53 -20.70
C ASP A 49 -9.72 -3.91 -21.27
N ARG A 50 -9.86 -4.92 -20.39
CA ARG A 50 -10.32 -6.26 -20.77
C ARG A 50 -11.81 -6.32 -21.06
N ARG A 51 -12.60 -5.32 -20.61
CA ARG A 51 -14.07 -5.26 -20.80
C ARG A 51 -14.78 -6.56 -20.39
N GLY A 52 -14.31 -7.18 -19.31
CA GLY A 52 -14.85 -8.45 -18.82
C GLY A 52 -14.45 -9.69 -19.61
N ALA A 53 -13.35 -9.64 -20.37
CA ALA A 53 -12.83 -10.79 -21.10
C ALA A 53 -12.63 -12.02 -20.20
N ALA A 54 -13.07 -13.16 -20.72
CA ALA A 54 -12.91 -14.47 -20.12
C ALA A 54 -11.44 -14.91 -20.10
N SER A 55 -11.06 -15.63 -19.04
CA SER A 55 -9.75 -16.29 -18.98
C SER A 55 -9.62 -17.37 -20.06
N THR A 56 -8.44 -17.43 -20.68
CA THR A 56 -8.08 -18.42 -21.70
C THR A 56 -7.27 -19.58 -21.12
N GLY A 57 -6.81 -19.46 -19.87
CA GLY A 57 -5.98 -20.46 -19.21
C GLY A 57 -5.72 -20.14 -17.74
N VAL A 58 -4.96 -21.01 -17.10
CA VAL A 58 -4.45 -20.84 -15.74
C VAL A 58 -2.93 -20.95 -15.81
N ARG A 59 -2.24 -19.86 -15.53
CA ARG A 59 -0.79 -19.82 -15.45
C ARG A 59 -0.32 -20.49 -14.18
N ASP A 60 -0.92 -20.08 -13.06
CA ASP A 60 -0.65 -20.63 -11.74
C ASP A 60 -1.91 -20.57 -10.87
N ALA A 61 -2.07 -21.58 -10.01
CA ALA A 61 -3.22 -21.68 -9.12
C ALA A 61 -3.26 -20.51 -8.13
N VAL A 62 -4.47 -20.03 -7.87
CA VAL A 62 -4.76 -18.94 -6.92
C VAL A 62 -5.38 -19.51 -5.65
N TRP A 63 -5.05 -18.91 -4.50
CA TRP A 63 -5.32 -19.51 -3.20
C TRP A 63 -6.07 -18.57 -2.25
N ALA A 64 -6.90 -19.18 -1.40
CA ALA A 64 -7.26 -18.64 -0.10
C ALA A 64 -6.40 -19.34 0.96
N LYS A 65 -5.71 -18.57 1.79
CA LYS A 65 -4.88 -19.07 2.90
C LYS A 65 -5.31 -18.36 4.17
N ALA A 66 -5.31 -19.07 5.30
CA ALA A 66 -5.71 -18.50 6.58
C ALA A 66 -4.74 -18.89 7.70
N LEU A 67 -4.48 -17.94 8.59
CA LEU A 67 -3.70 -18.09 9.80
C LEU A 67 -4.58 -17.75 11.00
N ALA A 68 -4.91 -18.74 11.81
CA ALA A 68 -5.59 -18.55 13.09
C ALA A 68 -4.54 -18.35 14.19
N LEU A 69 -4.72 -17.32 15.02
CA LEU A 69 -3.92 -17.04 16.21
C LEU A 69 -4.85 -16.98 17.42
N VAL A 70 -4.54 -17.76 18.45
CA VAL A 70 -5.34 -17.84 19.68
C VAL A 70 -4.42 -17.73 20.89
N ALA A 71 -4.73 -16.79 21.78
CA ALA A 71 -4.01 -16.60 23.04
C ALA A 71 -5.00 -16.28 24.16
N GLY A 72 -5.15 -17.18 25.12
CA GLY A 72 -6.24 -17.11 26.11
C GLY A 72 -7.60 -17.17 25.42
N ASP A 73 -8.50 -16.24 25.76
CA ASP A 73 -9.85 -16.13 25.16
C ASP A 73 -9.88 -15.29 23.87
N HIS A 74 -8.72 -14.80 23.42
CA HIS A 74 -8.60 -13.94 22.24
C HIS A 74 -8.25 -14.78 21.01
N GLU A 75 -9.07 -14.67 19.96
CA GLU A 75 -8.88 -15.31 18.66
C GLU A 75 -8.92 -14.24 17.56
N VAL A 76 -7.98 -14.33 16.61
CA VAL A 76 -8.05 -13.63 15.33
C VAL A 76 -7.64 -14.59 14.21
N VAL A 77 -8.33 -14.53 13.08
CA VAL A 77 -7.97 -15.24 11.86
C VAL A 77 -7.64 -14.22 10.78
N ILE A 78 -6.44 -14.30 10.23
CA ILE A 78 -6.00 -13.51 9.08
C ILE A 78 -6.13 -14.40 7.85
N ALA A 79 -7.07 -14.10 6.97
CA ALA A 79 -7.30 -14.78 5.71
C ALA A 79 -6.80 -13.91 4.55
N THR A 80 -5.99 -14.49 3.67
CA THR A 80 -5.45 -13.83 2.48
C THR A 80 -5.95 -14.52 1.24
N VAL A 81 -6.42 -13.77 0.25
CA VAL A 81 -7.00 -14.31 -0.98
C VAL A 81 -6.35 -13.69 -2.22
N ASP A 82 -6.07 -14.52 -3.21
CA ASP A 82 -5.56 -14.10 -4.52
C ASP A 82 -6.68 -13.53 -5.40
N LEU A 83 -7.25 -12.41 -4.95
CA LEU A 83 -8.30 -11.63 -5.61
C LEU A 83 -7.83 -10.19 -5.85
N CYS A 84 -8.50 -9.50 -6.76
CA CYS A 84 -8.30 -8.07 -6.98
C CYS A 84 -8.84 -7.22 -5.80
N GLY A 85 -9.85 -7.68 -5.07
CA GLY A 85 -10.44 -6.94 -3.95
C GLY A 85 -11.43 -7.82 -3.20
N ILE A 86 -11.94 -7.32 -2.09
CA ILE A 86 -13.00 -7.98 -1.32
C ILE A 86 -14.32 -7.33 -1.70
N ALA A 87 -15.26 -8.10 -2.24
CA ALA A 87 -16.58 -7.57 -2.58
C ALA A 87 -17.43 -7.32 -1.33
N PRO A 88 -18.40 -6.38 -1.43
CA PRO A 88 -19.36 -6.14 -0.35
C PRO A 88 -20.00 -7.43 0.14
N ALA A 89 -20.17 -7.56 1.46
CA ALA A 89 -20.72 -8.72 2.16
C ALA A 89 -19.93 -10.05 2.02
N MET A 90 -18.85 -10.13 1.22
CA MET A 90 -18.05 -11.35 1.09
C MET A 90 -17.45 -11.78 2.45
N ARG A 91 -16.88 -10.84 3.22
CA ARG A 91 -16.37 -11.10 4.57
C ARG A 91 -17.45 -11.68 5.49
N GLN A 92 -18.66 -11.12 5.46
CA GLN A 92 -19.79 -11.58 6.27
C GLN A 92 -20.22 -13.00 5.88
N ALA A 93 -20.35 -13.27 4.57
CA ALA A 93 -20.69 -14.60 4.08
C ALA A 93 -19.64 -15.66 4.44
N VAL A 94 -18.35 -15.31 4.33
CA VAL A 94 -17.23 -16.16 4.75
C VAL A 94 -17.27 -16.41 6.26
N ALA A 95 -17.42 -15.36 7.07
CA ALA A 95 -17.47 -15.45 8.52
C ALA A 95 -18.62 -16.35 9.00
N GLN A 96 -19.81 -16.17 8.41
CA GLN A 96 -20.99 -16.99 8.68
C GLN A 96 -20.73 -18.48 8.36
N LYS A 97 -20.24 -18.79 7.16
CA LYS A 97 -19.95 -20.17 6.75
C LYS A 97 -18.79 -20.81 7.53
N ALA A 98 -17.85 -20.00 8.02
CA ALA A 98 -16.72 -20.47 8.81
C ALA A 98 -17.03 -20.58 10.32
N GLY A 99 -18.21 -20.13 10.76
CA GLY A 99 -18.60 -20.13 12.17
C GLY A 99 -17.67 -19.27 13.03
N ILE A 100 -17.31 -18.09 12.54
CA ILE A 100 -16.48 -17.10 13.25
C ILE A 100 -17.18 -15.75 13.25
N ALA A 101 -17.04 -14.99 14.33
CA ALA A 101 -17.49 -13.61 14.38
C ALA A 101 -16.71 -12.75 13.35
N PRO A 102 -17.38 -11.90 12.54
CA PRO A 102 -16.71 -11.07 11.54
C PRO A 102 -15.56 -10.26 12.12
N GLU A 103 -15.72 -9.70 13.32
CA GLU A 103 -14.73 -8.87 14.02
C GLU A 103 -13.45 -9.64 14.35
N ARG A 104 -13.48 -10.98 14.35
CA ARG A 104 -12.30 -11.84 14.55
C ARG A 104 -11.67 -12.31 13.23
N LEU A 105 -12.27 -11.99 12.08
CA LEU A 105 -11.77 -12.32 10.75
C LEU A 105 -11.24 -11.05 10.07
N LEU A 106 -9.94 -11.02 9.80
CA LEU A 106 -9.32 -10.05 8.89
C LEU A 106 -9.20 -10.72 7.51
N LEU A 107 -9.95 -10.26 6.51
CA LEU A 107 -9.94 -10.83 5.15
C LEU A 107 -9.25 -9.87 4.18
N CYS A 108 -8.12 -10.25 3.61
CA CYS A 108 -7.27 -9.39 2.78
C CYS A 108 -7.12 -9.92 1.36
N ALA A 109 -7.28 -9.06 0.37
CA ALA A 109 -6.93 -9.40 -1.01
C ALA A 109 -5.46 -9.09 -1.32
N SER A 110 -4.82 -9.92 -2.16
CA SER A 110 -3.47 -9.66 -2.63
C SER A 110 -3.41 -8.51 -3.65
N HIS A 111 -4.56 -8.18 -4.27
CA HIS A 111 -4.67 -7.23 -5.37
C HIS A 111 -3.97 -7.70 -6.65
N THR A 112 -4.04 -9.00 -6.94
CA THR A 112 -3.68 -9.51 -8.28
C THR A 112 -4.73 -9.03 -9.29
N HIS A 113 -4.27 -8.38 -10.36
CA HIS A 113 -5.09 -8.04 -11.54
C HIS A 113 -5.13 -9.20 -12.54
N SER A 114 -4.70 -10.39 -12.14
CA SER A 114 -4.81 -11.63 -12.93
C SER A 114 -5.57 -12.72 -12.18
N GLY A 115 -6.27 -12.38 -11.09
CA GLY A 115 -7.15 -13.29 -10.36
C GLY A 115 -8.56 -13.41 -10.97
N PRO A 116 -9.39 -14.33 -10.43
CA PRO A 116 -10.79 -14.47 -10.84
C PRO A 116 -11.56 -13.16 -10.68
N GLY A 117 -12.48 -12.90 -11.60
CA GLY A 117 -13.53 -11.89 -11.51
C GLY A 117 -14.89 -12.52 -11.19
N ALA A 118 -15.95 -11.97 -11.79
CA ALA A 118 -17.34 -12.43 -11.70
C ALA A 118 -17.96 -12.48 -10.29
N TYR A 119 -17.32 -11.87 -9.28
CA TYR A 119 -17.80 -11.88 -7.91
C TYR A 119 -18.38 -10.54 -7.43
N GLY A 120 -18.25 -9.46 -8.21
CA GLY A 120 -18.79 -8.14 -7.91
C GLY A 120 -20.08 -7.86 -8.67
N ARG A 121 -21.01 -7.14 -8.04
CA ARG A 121 -22.30 -6.72 -8.64
C ARG A 121 -22.24 -5.25 -9.07
N GLY A 122 -23.05 -4.84 -10.04
CA GLY A 122 -23.12 -3.46 -10.52
C GLY A 122 -22.45 -3.23 -11.87
N ALA A 123 -22.84 -2.16 -12.58
CA ALA A 123 -22.41 -1.93 -13.95
C ALA A 123 -20.91 -1.64 -14.07
N PHE A 124 -20.36 -0.81 -13.18
CA PHE A 124 -18.92 -0.53 -13.18
C PHE A 124 -18.11 -1.72 -12.66
N ALA A 125 -18.60 -2.42 -11.64
CA ALA A 125 -17.98 -3.70 -11.21
C ALA A 125 -17.93 -4.70 -12.37
N SER A 126 -18.98 -4.79 -13.20
CA SER A 126 -18.99 -5.66 -14.38
C SER A 126 -17.95 -5.29 -15.43
N ALA A 127 -17.54 -4.02 -15.52
CA ALA A 127 -16.51 -3.59 -16.45
C ALA A 127 -15.10 -3.99 -15.98
N VAL A 128 -14.87 -3.99 -14.67
CA VAL A 128 -13.56 -4.27 -14.03
C VAL A 128 -13.39 -5.74 -13.68
N LEU A 129 -14.46 -6.41 -13.27
CA LEU A 129 -14.49 -7.79 -12.78
C LEU A 129 -15.17 -8.75 -13.75
N GLY A 130 -15.76 -8.26 -14.84
CA GLY A 130 -16.64 -9.08 -15.69
C GLY A 130 -18.02 -9.29 -15.07
N ALA A 131 -18.94 -9.85 -15.87
CA ALA A 131 -20.32 -10.07 -15.45
C ALA A 131 -20.38 -10.96 -14.20
N TYR A 132 -21.24 -10.58 -13.25
CA TYR A 132 -21.45 -11.33 -12.02
C TYR A 132 -21.94 -12.76 -12.32
N ASP A 133 -21.34 -13.74 -11.65
CA ASP A 133 -21.77 -15.13 -11.65
C ASP A 133 -21.89 -15.61 -10.19
N GLU A 134 -23.13 -15.93 -9.80
CA GLU A 134 -23.43 -16.41 -8.45
C GLU A 134 -22.66 -17.70 -8.12
N GLN A 135 -22.45 -18.60 -9.08
CA GLN A 135 -21.73 -19.86 -8.85
C GLN A 135 -20.26 -19.60 -8.53
N ILE A 136 -19.63 -18.65 -9.25
CA ILE A 136 -18.25 -18.23 -8.97
C ILE A 136 -18.17 -17.54 -7.61
N TYR A 137 -19.09 -16.63 -7.29
CA TYR A 137 -19.15 -15.99 -5.98
C TYR A 137 -19.27 -17.02 -4.83
N GLN A 138 -20.19 -17.99 -4.94
CA GLN A 138 -20.38 -19.02 -3.93
C GLN A 138 -19.19 -19.98 -3.82
N LEU A 139 -18.53 -20.31 -4.94
CA LEU A 139 -17.28 -21.08 -4.95
C LEU A 139 -16.21 -20.37 -4.13
N LEU A 140 -15.98 -19.08 -4.39
CA LEU A 140 -14.99 -18.28 -3.68
C LEU A 140 -15.30 -18.25 -2.18
N VAL A 141 -16.53 -17.88 -1.82
CA VAL A 141 -16.98 -17.80 -0.42
C VAL A 141 -16.82 -19.13 0.32
N GLU A 142 -17.22 -20.25 -0.29
CA GLU A 142 -17.10 -21.58 0.34
C GLU A 142 -15.64 -22.00 0.55
N ARG A 143 -14.79 -21.78 -0.46
CA ARG A 143 -13.37 -22.15 -0.39
C ARG A 143 -12.61 -21.28 0.61
N ILE A 144 -12.89 -19.98 0.66
CA ILE A 144 -12.30 -19.08 1.66
C ILE A 144 -12.75 -19.51 3.07
N ALA A 145 -14.05 -19.78 3.28
CA ALA A 145 -14.56 -20.26 4.55
C ALA A 145 -13.92 -21.60 4.97
N ALA A 146 -13.68 -22.51 4.02
CA ALA A 146 -12.98 -23.76 4.27
C ALA A 146 -11.54 -23.54 4.74
N ALA A 147 -10.79 -22.61 4.15
CA ALA A 147 -9.44 -22.26 4.62
C ALA A 147 -9.48 -21.71 6.06
N VAL A 148 -10.44 -20.85 6.38
CA VAL A 148 -10.65 -20.31 7.73
C VAL A 148 -10.97 -21.43 8.73
N ARG A 149 -11.89 -22.34 8.42
CA ARG A 149 -12.22 -23.49 9.28
C ARG A 149 -11.00 -24.38 9.54
N GLN A 150 -10.27 -24.75 8.47
CA GLN A 150 -9.06 -25.56 8.59
C GLN A 150 -8.01 -24.90 9.50
N ALA A 151 -7.78 -23.59 9.37
CA ALA A 151 -6.82 -22.87 10.21
C ALA A 151 -7.20 -22.93 11.70
N ARG A 152 -8.50 -22.85 12.00
CA ARG A 152 -9.02 -22.94 13.38
C ARG A 152 -8.96 -24.36 13.92
N GLU A 153 -9.31 -25.36 13.12
CA GLU A 153 -9.33 -26.77 13.55
C GLU A 153 -7.93 -27.34 13.77
N ARG A 154 -6.93 -26.87 13.01
CA ARG A 154 -5.55 -27.40 13.03
C ARG A 154 -4.60 -26.58 13.91
N ARG A 155 -5.12 -25.95 14.95
CA ARG A 155 -4.29 -25.16 15.88
C ARG A 155 -3.38 -26.07 16.69
N VAL A 156 -2.12 -25.68 16.81
CA VAL A 156 -1.09 -26.31 17.65
C VAL A 156 -0.42 -25.24 18.53
N PRO A 157 0.20 -25.62 19.66
CA PRO A 157 1.07 -24.72 20.39
C PRO A 157 2.13 -24.11 19.46
N ALA A 158 2.29 -22.79 19.50
CA ALA A 158 3.03 -22.06 18.49
C ALA A 158 3.87 -20.93 19.09
N ARG A 159 4.78 -20.41 18.27
CA ARG A 159 5.64 -19.27 18.58
C ARG A 159 5.46 -18.20 17.52
N PHE A 160 5.40 -16.94 17.93
CA PHE A 160 5.22 -15.79 17.05
C PHE A 160 6.39 -14.83 17.16
N GLY A 161 6.78 -14.24 16.03
CA GLY A 161 7.74 -13.16 15.97
C GLY A 161 7.50 -12.26 14.77
N HIS A 162 8.11 -11.08 14.80
CA HIS A 162 8.05 -10.11 13.71
C HIS A 162 9.45 -9.58 13.38
N GLY A 163 9.65 -9.28 12.11
CA GLY A 163 10.81 -8.58 11.60
C GLY A 163 10.41 -7.62 10.49
N ALA A 164 11.22 -6.59 10.29
CA ALA A 164 11.08 -5.65 9.19
C ALA A 164 12.45 -5.31 8.62
N THR A 165 12.52 -5.11 7.31
CA THR A 165 13.71 -4.57 6.63
C THR A 165 13.31 -3.61 5.54
N ASP A 166 14.17 -2.65 5.24
CA ASP A 166 14.05 -1.90 3.99
C ASP A 166 14.41 -2.80 2.80
N LEU A 167 13.59 -2.76 1.75
CA LEU A 167 13.73 -3.50 0.51
C LEU A 167 13.35 -2.58 -0.67
N PRO A 168 14.20 -1.61 -1.01
CA PRO A 168 13.94 -0.67 -2.08
C PRO A 168 14.08 -1.33 -3.46
N GLY A 169 13.46 -0.72 -4.48
CA GLY A 169 13.67 -1.09 -5.89
C GLY A 169 12.57 -1.94 -6.51
N TYR A 170 11.66 -2.51 -5.72
CA TYR A 170 10.53 -3.32 -6.22
C TYR A 170 9.18 -2.58 -6.28
N SER A 171 9.15 -1.34 -5.80
CA SER A 171 7.99 -0.45 -5.87
C SER A 171 8.40 0.92 -6.40
N ARG A 172 7.45 1.64 -6.99
CA ARG A 172 7.58 3.05 -7.36
C ARG A 172 6.25 3.77 -7.18
N ASN A 173 6.32 5.05 -6.84
CA ASN A 173 5.13 5.90 -6.88
C ASN A 173 4.75 6.18 -8.35
N ARG A 174 3.57 5.72 -8.79
CA ARG A 174 3.09 5.87 -10.17
C ARG A 174 2.42 7.22 -10.43
N ARG A 175 2.15 7.99 -9.38
CA ARG A 175 1.59 9.35 -9.43
C ARG A 175 2.64 10.46 -9.32
N GLY A 176 3.93 10.09 -9.30
CA GLY A 176 5.04 11.03 -9.18
C GLY A 176 5.28 11.55 -7.76
N GLY A 177 4.61 10.98 -6.75
CA GLY A 177 4.87 11.28 -5.35
C GLY A 177 6.26 10.81 -4.89
N SER A 178 6.78 11.42 -3.83
CA SER A 178 8.07 11.04 -3.24
C SER A 178 7.99 9.84 -2.31
N VAL A 179 6.77 9.47 -1.89
CA VAL A 179 6.54 8.38 -0.94
C VAL A 179 6.49 7.05 -1.71
N VAL A 180 7.46 6.19 -1.42
CA VAL A 180 7.49 4.80 -1.88
C VAL A 180 7.57 3.92 -0.65
N ASN A 181 6.65 2.96 -0.53
CA ASN A 181 6.74 1.98 0.54
C ASN A 181 7.75 0.90 0.13
N THR A 182 8.87 0.85 0.85
CA THR A 182 9.96 -0.08 0.60
C THR A 182 10.13 -1.07 1.75
N THR A 183 9.29 -1.00 2.80
CA THR A 183 9.45 -1.88 3.96
C THR A 183 8.85 -3.25 3.67
N LEU A 184 9.65 -4.30 3.85
CA LEU A 184 9.20 -5.68 3.91
C LEU A 184 8.99 -6.06 5.37
N HIS A 185 7.76 -6.42 5.73
CA HIS A 185 7.45 -7.01 7.03
C HIS A 185 7.27 -8.52 6.91
N VAL A 186 7.71 -9.26 7.94
CA VAL A 186 7.49 -10.70 8.06
C VAL A 186 6.98 -11.01 9.46
N LEU A 187 5.82 -11.67 9.53
CA LEU A 187 5.35 -12.39 10.71
C LEU A 187 5.78 -13.85 10.58
N ARG A 188 6.60 -14.28 11.53
CA ARG A 188 7.07 -15.65 11.64
C ARG A 188 6.18 -16.39 12.63
N VAL A 189 5.59 -17.50 12.19
CA VAL A 189 4.88 -18.43 13.07
C VAL A 189 5.49 -19.81 12.94
N ASP A 190 5.93 -20.35 14.06
CA ASP A 190 6.50 -21.69 14.15
C ASP A 190 5.66 -22.53 15.11
N THR A 191 5.75 -23.85 15.01
CA THR A 191 5.26 -24.74 16.08
C THR A 191 6.08 -24.51 17.36
N ALA A 192 5.60 -25.01 18.50
CA ALA A 192 6.37 -24.98 19.74
C ALA A 192 7.75 -25.68 19.61
N ALA A 193 7.87 -26.68 18.72
CA ALA A 193 9.12 -27.37 18.40
C ALA A 193 10.08 -26.53 17.53
N GLY A 194 9.64 -25.37 17.02
CA GLY A 194 10.43 -24.48 16.17
C GLY A 194 10.35 -24.79 14.68
N GLU A 195 9.45 -25.70 14.27
CA GLU A 195 9.22 -26.01 12.86
C GLU A 195 8.40 -24.90 12.18
N PRO A 196 8.70 -24.50 10.93
CA PRO A 196 7.93 -23.48 10.23
C PRO A 196 6.45 -23.86 10.08
N LEU A 197 5.54 -22.99 10.53
CA LEU A 197 4.09 -23.18 10.37
C LEU A 197 3.49 -22.17 9.39
N ALA A 198 3.82 -20.89 9.55
CA ALA A 198 3.37 -19.84 8.64
C ALA A 198 4.40 -18.72 8.48
N VAL A 199 4.38 -18.09 7.31
CA VAL A 199 5.10 -16.86 7.01
C VAL A 199 4.09 -15.90 6.39
N LEU A 200 3.67 -14.89 7.14
CA LEU A 200 2.89 -13.79 6.56
C LEU A 200 3.85 -12.65 6.23
N PHE A 201 3.93 -12.28 4.96
CA PHE A 201 4.74 -11.15 4.53
C PHE A 201 3.87 -10.02 3.98
N GLN A 202 4.35 -8.79 4.13
CA GLN A 202 3.70 -7.59 3.64
C GLN A 202 4.72 -6.73 2.89
N TYR A 203 4.34 -6.31 1.69
CA TYR A 203 5.11 -5.38 0.85
C TYR A 203 4.12 -4.65 -0.07
N ALA A 204 4.04 -3.31 0.03
CA ALA A 204 2.95 -2.55 -0.58
C ALA A 204 3.24 -2.17 -2.04
N THR A 205 2.65 -2.91 -2.97
CA THR A 205 2.68 -2.61 -4.41
C THR A 205 1.61 -3.40 -5.16
N HIS A 206 1.13 -2.86 -6.27
CA HIS A 206 0.09 -3.49 -7.09
C HIS A 206 0.53 -4.84 -7.70
N GLY A 207 -0.40 -5.79 -7.83
CA GLY A 207 -0.22 -7.03 -8.59
C GLY A 207 -0.53 -6.85 -10.08
N THR A 208 0.29 -6.05 -10.76
CA THR A 208 0.04 -5.58 -12.14
C THR A 208 1.22 -5.83 -13.08
N LEU A 209 2.04 -6.86 -12.86
CA LEU A 209 3.20 -7.14 -13.73
C LEU A 209 2.80 -7.77 -15.07
N LEU A 210 1.73 -8.56 -15.09
CA LEU A 210 1.28 -9.27 -16.30
C LEU A 210 0.52 -8.38 -17.29
N GLY A 211 0.00 -7.23 -16.86
CA GLY A 211 -0.71 -6.30 -17.75
C GLY A 211 -2.11 -6.77 -18.18
N ALA A 212 -2.80 -5.90 -18.91
CA ALA A 212 -4.18 -6.12 -19.34
C ALA A 212 -4.32 -7.14 -20.48
N ASP A 213 -3.24 -7.35 -21.25
CA ASP A 213 -3.15 -8.32 -22.35
C ASP A 213 -3.05 -9.77 -21.87
N ASN A 214 -2.65 -10.01 -20.62
CA ASN A 214 -2.73 -11.33 -20.00
C ASN A 214 -4.20 -11.76 -19.78
N LEU A 215 -4.55 -12.96 -20.25
CA LEU A 215 -5.84 -13.62 -20.02
C LEU A 215 -5.71 -14.96 -19.26
N GLU A 216 -4.56 -15.23 -18.65
CA GLU A 216 -4.36 -16.41 -17.81
C GLU A 216 -4.51 -16.07 -16.32
N ILE A 217 -5.20 -16.92 -15.56
CA ILE A 217 -5.34 -16.76 -14.11
C ILE A 217 -3.97 -16.92 -13.42
N SER A 218 -3.63 -16.00 -12.51
CA SER A 218 -2.35 -15.97 -11.79
C SER A 218 -2.44 -15.18 -10.48
N GLY A 219 -1.64 -15.60 -9.49
CA GLY A 219 -1.39 -14.83 -8.27
C GLY A 219 -0.42 -13.64 -8.45
N ASP A 220 0.08 -13.41 -9.67
CA ASP A 220 1.10 -12.40 -10.01
C ASP A 220 2.36 -12.57 -9.12
N TRP A 221 3.15 -11.52 -8.89
CA TRP A 221 4.39 -11.63 -8.10
C TRP A 221 4.15 -12.07 -6.65
N MET A 222 2.97 -11.80 -6.09
CA MET A 222 2.61 -12.22 -4.73
C MET A 222 2.51 -13.74 -4.64
N GLY A 223 1.82 -14.37 -5.60
CA GLY A 223 1.74 -15.81 -5.74
C GLY A 223 3.12 -16.44 -5.96
N ALA A 224 3.95 -15.84 -6.82
CA ALA A 224 5.32 -16.28 -7.04
C ALA A 224 6.19 -16.17 -5.76
N ALA A 225 6.06 -15.08 -4.98
CA ALA A 225 6.76 -14.91 -3.71
C ALA A 225 6.31 -15.94 -2.66
N GLN A 226 5.02 -16.23 -2.58
CA GLN A 226 4.51 -17.29 -1.70
C GLN A 226 5.11 -18.66 -2.07
N ARG A 227 5.14 -19.01 -3.35
CA ARG A 227 5.77 -20.26 -3.83
C ARG A 227 7.26 -20.31 -3.51
N ALA A 228 7.99 -19.21 -3.71
CA ALA A 228 9.42 -19.12 -3.40
C ALA A 228 9.70 -19.34 -1.91
N ILE A 229 8.89 -18.74 -1.02
CA ILE A 229 8.99 -18.95 0.43
C ILE A 229 8.70 -20.41 0.80
N GLU A 230 7.61 -20.98 0.29
CA GLU A 230 7.19 -22.36 0.58
C GLU A 230 8.19 -23.41 0.06
N ALA A 231 8.88 -23.12 -1.05
CA ALA A 231 9.93 -23.98 -1.59
C ALA A 231 11.15 -24.09 -0.66
N VAL A 232 11.49 -23.01 0.06
CA VAL A 232 12.63 -22.99 1.00
C VAL A 232 12.24 -23.43 2.41
N LEU A 233 10.96 -23.30 2.77
CA LEU A 233 10.44 -23.63 4.10
C LEU A 233 9.33 -24.69 3.98
N PRO A 234 9.69 -25.96 3.70
CA PRO A 234 8.70 -27.03 3.62
C PRO A 234 7.94 -27.13 4.95
N GLY A 235 6.61 -27.20 4.87
CA GLY A 235 5.71 -27.21 6.03
C GLY A 235 5.11 -25.84 6.37
N ALA A 236 5.75 -24.73 5.96
CA ALA A 236 5.16 -23.41 6.12
C ALA A 236 4.06 -23.14 5.09
N THR A 237 3.03 -22.41 5.51
CA THR A 237 2.10 -21.73 4.59
C THR A 237 2.53 -20.27 4.45
N ALA A 238 2.80 -19.80 3.22
CA ALA A 238 3.14 -18.40 2.97
C ALA A 238 1.88 -17.59 2.64
N LEU A 239 1.61 -16.54 3.42
CA LEU A 239 0.48 -15.62 3.27
C LEU A 239 0.99 -14.24 2.87
N TYR A 240 0.21 -13.54 2.05
CA TYR A 240 0.53 -12.17 1.63
C TYR A 240 -0.61 -11.23 1.99
N VAL A 241 -0.27 -10.07 2.53
CA VAL A 241 -1.19 -8.94 2.65
C VAL A 241 -0.59 -7.72 1.96
N ASN A 242 -1.44 -6.87 1.36
CA ASN A 242 -0.99 -5.63 0.73
C ASN A 242 -0.87 -4.49 1.76
N GLY A 243 -0.73 -3.24 1.33
CA GLY A 243 -0.49 -2.12 2.23
C GLY A 243 -1.20 -0.84 1.84
N ALA A 244 -0.46 0.27 1.80
CA ALA A 244 -0.97 1.51 1.21
C ALA A 244 -0.45 1.60 -0.23
N GLU A 245 -0.98 0.73 -1.10
CA GLU A 245 -0.52 0.56 -2.48
C GLU A 245 -1.18 1.46 -3.51
N GLY A 246 -2.17 2.29 -3.14
CA GLY A 246 -3.02 3.00 -4.10
C GLY A 246 -2.26 3.81 -5.17
N ASP A 247 -1.09 4.33 -4.83
CA ASP A 247 -0.20 5.05 -5.74
C ASP A 247 1.13 4.31 -6.02
N GLN A 248 1.22 3.04 -5.68
CA GLN A 248 2.42 2.20 -5.79
C GLN A 248 2.29 1.20 -6.95
N ALA A 249 3.21 1.25 -7.91
CA ALA A 249 3.30 0.29 -9.01
C ALA A 249 4.54 -0.63 -8.87
N PRO A 250 4.44 -1.90 -9.28
CA PRO A 250 5.55 -2.83 -9.17
C PRO A 250 6.67 -2.43 -10.11
N ARG A 251 7.91 -2.55 -9.63
CA ARG A 251 9.13 -2.31 -10.40
C ARG A 251 9.90 -3.63 -10.50
N PRO A 252 9.77 -4.37 -11.61
CA PRO A 252 10.43 -5.66 -11.71
C PRO A 252 11.95 -5.49 -11.88
N PRO A 253 12.73 -6.55 -11.61
CA PRO A 253 14.17 -6.59 -11.91
C PRO A 253 14.47 -6.16 -13.35
N ALA A 254 15.57 -5.43 -13.54
CA ALA A 254 15.95 -4.89 -14.83
C ALA A 254 16.12 -5.99 -15.89
N GLY A 255 15.58 -5.77 -17.09
CA GLY A 255 15.66 -6.71 -18.21
C GLY A 255 14.51 -7.72 -18.28
N THR A 256 13.78 -7.95 -17.19
CA THR A 256 12.68 -8.92 -17.13
C THR A 256 11.36 -8.35 -17.66
N ARG A 257 10.48 -9.21 -18.21
CA ARG A 257 9.13 -8.82 -18.68
C ARG A 257 8.09 -9.93 -18.48
N GLY A 258 6.81 -9.54 -18.37
CA GLY A 258 5.68 -10.47 -18.27
C GLY A 258 5.91 -11.58 -17.25
N SER A 259 5.79 -12.82 -17.70
CA SER A 259 6.08 -14.05 -16.95
C SER A 259 7.40 -14.04 -16.17
N GLU A 260 8.49 -13.62 -16.82
CA GLU A 260 9.82 -13.60 -16.21
C GLU A 260 9.88 -12.55 -15.11
N ALA A 261 9.26 -11.39 -15.33
CA ALA A 261 9.20 -10.33 -14.33
C ALA A 261 8.45 -10.76 -13.07
N VAL A 262 7.34 -11.50 -13.23
CA VAL A 262 6.57 -12.09 -12.13
C VAL A 262 7.44 -13.01 -11.28
N GLU A 263 8.09 -13.99 -11.91
CA GLU A 263 8.92 -14.97 -11.17
C GLU A 263 10.15 -14.30 -10.56
N ALA A 264 10.82 -13.40 -11.28
CA ALA A 264 12.02 -12.74 -10.79
C ALA A 264 11.73 -11.82 -9.60
N MET A 265 10.66 -11.02 -9.66
CA MET A 265 10.24 -10.15 -8.55
C MET A 265 9.73 -10.98 -7.37
N GLY A 266 8.90 -12.00 -7.63
CA GLY A 266 8.37 -12.88 -6.59
C GLY A 266 9.48 -13.63 -5.86
N CYS A 267 10.41 -14.23 -6.60
CA CYS A 267 11.57 -14.93 -6.04
C CYS A 267 12.42 -13.98 -5.18
N ALA A 268 12.77 -12.80 -5.68
CA ALA A 268 13.62 -11.86 -4.95
C ALA A 268 12.98 -11.37 -3.63
N ILE A 269 11.67 -11.07 -3.64
CA ILE A 269 10.96 -10.67 -2.41
C ILE A 269 10.80 -11.88 -1.46
N GLY A 270 10.51 -13.06 -2.00
CA GLY A 270 10.40 -14.30 -1.21
C GLY A 270 11.71 -14.68 -0.52
N GLU A 271 12.83 -14.62 -1.25
CA GLU A 271 14.18 -14.82 -0.70
C GLU A 271 14.50 -13.80 0.39
N ALA A 272 14.17 -12.52 0.18
CA ALA A 272 14.32 -11.48 1.19
C ALA A 272 13.49 -11.78 2.46
N ALA A 273 12.26 -12.26 2.30
CA ALA A 273 11.39 -12.64 3.42
C ALA A 273 11.97 -13.84 4.19
N VAL A 274 12.47 -14.87 3.50
CA VAL A 274 13.13 -16.02 4.12
C VAL A 274 14.41 -15.59 4.84
N ALA A 275 15.22 -14.72 4.24
CA ALA A 275 16.44 -14.21 4.84
C ALA A 275 16.15 -13.43 6.12
N LEU A 276 15.18 -12.50 6.08
CA LEU A 276 14.72 -11.75 7.25
C LEU A 276 14.21 -12.69 8.35
N ARG A 277 13.39 -13.69 7.99
CA ARG A 277 12.80 -14.66 8.93
C ARG A 277 13.83 -15.34 9.83
N ARG A 278 15.02 -15.68 9.29
CA ARG A 278 16.08 -16.39 10.03
C ARG A 278 16.52 -15.62 11.28
N GLY A 279 16.50 -14.29 11.24
CA GLY A 279 16.88 -13.42 12.35
C GLY A 279 15.74 -13.06 13.31
N ILE A 280 14.50 -13.45 13.01
CA ILE A 280 13.33 -13.11 13.84
C ILE A 280 13.32 -13.99 15.10
N ALA A 281 13.42 -13.36 16.26
CA ALA A 281 13.17 -14.01 17.55
C ALA A 281 11.67 -14.26 17.74
N THR A 282 11.32 -15.41 18.34
CA THR A 282 9.92 -15.80 18.55
C THR A 282 9.62 -16.08 20.02
N SER A 283 8.40 -15.75 20.44
CA SER A 283 7.83 -15.99 21.77
C SER A 283 6.66 -16.98 21.66
N ASP A 284 6.54 -17.88 22.62
CA ASP A 284 5.37 -18.77 22.77
C ASP A 284 4.19 -18.08 23.47
N ARG A 285 4.37 -16.83 23.91
CA ARG A 285 3.31 -15.98 24.47
C ARG A 285 3.03 -14.79 23.57
N LEU A 286 1.74 -14.49 23.37
CA LEU A 286 1.28 -13.36 22.57
C LEU A 286 0.10 -12.67 23.25
N ALA A 287 0.09 -11.34 23.21
CA ALA A 287 -1.07 -10.53 23.54
C ALA A 287 -1.84 -10.24 22.25
N ILE A 288 -3.14 -10.56 22.22
CA ILE A 288 -4.00 -10.30 21.06
C ILE A 288 -5.11 -9.33 21.48
N ALA A 289 -5.26 -8.24 20.74
CA ALA A 289 -6.39 -7.34 20.89
C ALA A 289 -6.95 -6.98 19.51
N VAL A 290 -8.27 -6.94 19.39
CA VAL A 290 -8.95 -6.58 18.15
C VAL A 290 -9.97 -5.48 18.45
N ARG A 291 -9.95 -4.43 17.64
CA ARG A 291 -10.94 -3.37 17.65
C ARG A 291 -11.48 -3.20 16.24
N GLU A 292 -12.78 -2.99 16.13
CA GLU A 292 -13.42 -2.66 14.87
C GLU A 292 -14.42 -1.53 15.11
N GLU A 293 -14.40 -0.54 14.23
CA GLU A 293 -15.38 0.54 14.22
C GLU A 293 -15.86 0.76 12.79
N PRO A 294 -17.17 0.92 12.57
CA PRO A 294 -17.68 1.26 11.25
C PRO A 294 -17.32 2.71 10.90
N VAL A 295 -16.86 2.93 9.66
CA VAL A 295 -16.73 4.27 9.08
C VAL A 295 -17.90 4.54 8.15
N ALA A 296 -18.56 5.69 8.33
CA ALA A 296 -19.64 6.12 7.46
C ALA A 296 -19.12 6.43 6.05
N LEU A 297 -19.80 5.89 5.05
CA LEU A 297 -19.56 6.16 3.63
C LEU A 297 -20.57 7.21 3.15
N PRO A 298 -20.11 8.41 2.76
CA PRO A 298 -21.00 9.44 2.20
C PRO A 298 -21.79 8.93 0.97
N PRO A 299 -23.01 9.42 0.73
CA PRO A 299 -23.72 9.13 -0.51
C PRO A 299 -22.90 9.50 -1.74
N SER A 300 -22.80 8.58 -2.69
CA SER A 300 -22.05 8.78 -3.94
C SER A 300 -22.70 8.03 -5.09
N THR A 301 -23.06 8.78 -6.14
CA THR A 301 -23.58 8.19 -7.39
C THR A 301 -22.54 7.29 -8.05
N MET A 302 -21.27 7.67 -8.01
CA MET A 302 -20.20 6.85 -8.57
C MET A 302 -20.01 5.54 -7.80
N ALA A 303 -20.07 5.58 -6.47
CA ALA A 303 -20.04 4.37 -5.64
C ALA A 303 -21.23 3.44 -5.98
N LEU A 304 -22.44 4.00 -6.12
CA LEU A 304 -23.62 3.22 -6.49
C LEU A 304 -23.47 2.55 -7.87
N LEU A 305 -22.92 3.27 -8.87
CA LEU A 305 -22.63 2.71 -10.19
C LEU A 305 -21.56 1.60 -10.13
N ALA A 306 -20.61 1.71 -9.19
CA ALA A 306 -19.64 0.68 -8.82
C ALA A 306 -20.24 -0.50 -8.05
N GLY A 307 -21.55 -0.50 -7.78
CA GLY A 307 -22.23 -1.55 -7.02
C GLY A 307 -21.92 -1.52 -5.53
N LEU A 308 -21.36 -0.42 -5.04
CA LEU A 308 -21.10 -0.18 -3.64
C LEU A 308 -22.34 0.51 -3.04
N ALA A 309 -23.01 -0.17 -2.12
CA ALA A 309 -24.14 0.42 -1.43
C ALA A 309 -23.68 1.56 -0.49
N PRO A 310 -24.48 2.64 -0.33
CA PRO A 310 -24.28 3.58 0.75
C PRO A 310 -24.37 2.85 2.09
N GLY A 311 -23.54 3.23 3.07
CA GLY A 311 -23.55 2.55 4.35
C GLY A 311 -22.28 2.78 5.15
N GLN A 312 -21.73 1.70 5.66
CA GLN A 312 -20.53 1.72 6.49
C GLN A 312 -19.54 0.69 5.99
N ALA A 313 -18.25 1.02 6.06
CA ALA A 313 -17.16 0.06 5.86
C ALA A 313 -16.52 -0.28 7.22
N PRO A 314 -16.05 -1.52 7.43
CA PRO A 314 -15.33 -1.87 8.65
C PRO A 314 -13.90 -1.31 8.62
N LEU A 315 -13.54 -0.49 9.62
CA LEU A 315 -12.15 -0.23 9.97
C LEU A 315 -11.76 -1.13 11.12
N GLN A 316 -10.70 -1.92 10.96
CA GLN A 316 -10.28 -2.90 11.94
C GLN A 316 -8.81 -2.67 12.33
N PHE A 317 -8.53 -2.76 13.61
CA PHE A 317 -7.19 -2.72 14.18
C PHE A 317 -6.93 -4.01 14.96
N VAL A 318 -5.94 -4.77 14.52
CA VAL A 318 -5.50 -6.02 15.16
C VAL A 318 -4.12 -5.79 15.77
N ARG A 319 -4.00 -5.87 17.09
CA ARG A 319 -2.72 -5.78 17.80
C ARG A 319 -2.25 -7.16 18.22
N LEU A 320 -1.06 -7.53 17.77
CA LEU A 320 -0.35 -8.77 18.07
C LEU A 320 0.95 -8.41 18.80
N GLY A 321 0.86 -8.25 20.13
CA GLY A 321 1.97 -7.73 20.95
C GLY A 321 2.42 -6.33 20.51
N ASP A 322 3.59 -6.28 19.90
CA ASP A 322 4.23 -5.06 19.39
C ASP A 322 3.84 -4.73 17.93
N VAL A 323 3.21 -5.67 17.23
CA VAL A 323 2.72 -5.48 15.86
C VAL A 323 1.29 -4.96 15.89
N GLY A 324 0.98 -3.99 15.03
CA GLY A 324 -0.39 -3.55 14.79
C GLY A 324 -0.72 -3.64 13.31
N LEU A 325 -1.74 -4.40 12.95
CA LEU A 325 -2.30 -4.45 11.60
C LEU A 325 -3.48 -3.47 11.51
N ILE A 326 -3.41 -2.50 10.61
CA ILE A 326 -4.44 -1.48 10.39
C ILE A 326 -5.13 -1.78 9.07
N ALA A 327 -6.32 -2.40 9.13
CA ALA A 327 -7.09 -2.81 7.98
C ALA A 327 -7.77 -1.60 7.32
N ILE A 328 -7.52 -1.41 6.03
CA ILE A 328 -8.09 -0.35 5.20
C ILE A 328 -8.96 -0.97 4.09
N PRO A 329 -10.23 -0.57 3.97
CA PRO A 329 -11.19 -1.19 3.05
C PRO A 329 -11.10 -0.64 1.63
N GLY A 330 -9.91 -0.69 1.04
CA GLY A 330 -9.63 -0.17 -0.31
C GLY A 330 -8.17 0.20 -0.51
N GLU A 331 -7.92 1.02 -1.53
CA GLU A 331 -6.60 1.34 -2.05
C GLU A 331 -6.13 2.71 -1.55
N MET A 332 -5.51 2.73 -0.37
CA MET A 332 -4.98 3.96 0.22
C MET A 332 -3.60 4.30 -0.35
N ILE A 333 -3.36 5.58 -0.64
CA ILE A 333 -2.04 6.04 -1.08
C ILE A 333 -1.01 5.98 0.04
N ALA A 334 0.25 5.77 -0.32
CA ALA A 334 1.33 5.54 0.64
C ALA A 334 1.52 6.70 1.64
N GLU A 335 1.26 7.94 1.24
CA GLU A 335 1.35 9.10 2.12
C GLU A 335 0.38 9.01 3.31
N LEU A 336 -0.89 8.66 3.07
CA LEU A 336 -1.89 8.49 4.12
C LEU A 336 -1.54 7.29 5.00
N GLY A 337 -1.07 6.19 4.40
CA GLY A 337 -0.59 5.03 5.14
C GLY A 337 0.54 5.37 6.12
N GLN A 338 1.55 6.12 5.67
CA GLN A 338 2.66 6.57 6.52
C GLN A 338 2.18 7.46 7.68
N ARG A 339 1.16 8.31 7.47
CA ARG A 339 0.57 9.11 8.54
C ARG A 339 -0.06 8.23 9.62
N ILE A 340 -0.83 7.22 9.22
CA ILE A 340 -1.45 6.26 10.15
C ILE A 340 -0.38 5.51 10.93
N GLU A 341 0.65 5.00 10.27
CA GLU A 341 1.74 4.29 10.93
C GLU A 341 2.53 5.20 11.89
N ALA A 342 2.82 6.44 11.49
CA ALA A 342 3.50 7.40 12.35
C ALA A 342 2.66 7.72 13.61
N HIS A 343 1.35 7.86 13.46
CA HIS A 343 0.44 8.01 14.59
C HIS A 343 0.48 6.78 15.50
N ALA A 344 0.35 5.58 14.94
CA ALA A 344 0.36 4.33 15.68
C ALA A 344 1.64 4.13 16.51
N ARG A 345 2.81 4.50 15.95
CA ARG A 345 4.09 4.47 16.68
C ARG A 345 4.05 5.33 17.95
N ARG A 346 3.40 6.49 17.90
CA ARG A 346 3.25 7.36 19.08
C ARG A 346 2.23 6.88 20.08
N GLN A 347 1.26 6.08 19.65
CA GLN A 347 0.37 5.33 20.55
C GLN A 347 1.00 4.03 21.07
N GLY A 348 2.31 3.85 20.87
CA GLY A 348 3.05 2.70 21.40
C GLY A 348 2.84 1.40 20.64
N VAL A 349 2.41 1.45 19.38
CA VAL A 349 2.48 0.31 18.44
C VAL A 349 3.87 0.34 17.80
N ARG A 350 4.76 -0.59 18.17
CA ARG A 350 6.16 -0.54 17.72
C ARG A 350 6.31 -0.80 16.23
N HIS A 351 5.50 -1.72 15.71
CA HIS A 351 5.52 -2.15 14.32
C HIS A 351 4.12 -2.06 13.71
N PRO A 352 3.65 -0.85 13.38
CA PRO A 352 2.38 -0.70 12.66
C PRO A 352 2.57 -1.07 11.20
N ILE A 353 1.57 -1.74 10.64
CA ILE A 353 1.50 -2.21 9.28
C ILE A 353 0.11 -1.86 8.76
N VAL A 354 0.03 -0.93 7.80
CA VAL A 354 -1.21 -0.72 7.06
C VAL A 354 -1.45 -1.94 6.17
N VAL A 355 -2.69 -2.43 6.16
CA VAL A 355 -3.14 -3.56 5.36
C VAL A 355 -4.28 -3.10 4.46
N GLY A 356 -3.96 -2.83 3.20
CA GLY A 356 -4.93 -2.44 2.17
C GLY A 356 -5.78 -3.60 1.69
N LEU A 357 -6.86 -3.25 0.98
CA LEU A 357 -7.85 -4.21 0.44
C LEU A 357 -8.34 -5.21 1.49
N ALA A 358 -8.54 -4.72 2.70
CA ALA A 358 -8.92 -5.52 3.84
C ALA A 358 -10.40 -5.31 4.17
N ASN A 359 -11.10 -6.42 4.37
CA ASN A 359 -12.49 -6.54 4.78
C ASN A 359 -13.55 -6.04 3.78
N ASP A 360 -13.21 -5.06 2.93
CA ASP A 360 -14.05 -4.53 1.86
C ASP A 360 -13.18 -3.82 0.79
N HIS A 361 -13.78 -3.33 -0.31
CA HIS A 361 -13.10 -2.53 -1.33
C HIS A 361 -13.97 -1.35 -1.79
N HIS A 362 -13.54 -0.15 -1.42
CA HIS A 362 -14.27 1.11 -1.66
C HIS A 362 -13.50 2.08 -2.58
N GLY A 363 -12.75 1.53 -3.54
CA GLY A 363 -11.95 2.31 -4.47
C GLY A 363 -10.70 2.90 -3.81
N TYR A 364 -10.30 4.09 -4.27
CA TYR A 364 -9.05 4.73 -3.87
C TYR A 364 -9.25 5.76 -2.77
N PHE A 365 -8.29 5.83 -1.85
CA PHE A 365 -8.23 6.84 -0.81
C PHE A 365 -7.00 7.72 -0.99
N VAL A 366 -7.22 8.92 -1.50
CA VAL A 366 -6.19 9.92 -1.80
C VAL A 366 -6.32 11.14 -0.87
N THR A 367 -5.28 11.96 -0.76
CA THR A 367 -5.37 13.28 -0.12
C THR A 367 -6.17 14.24 -1.00
N GLU A 368 -6.65 15.34 -0.43
CA GLU A 368 -7.34 16.37 -1.23
C GLU A 368 -6.45 16.93 -2.34
N ALA A 369 -5.16 17.11 -2.03
CA ALA A 369 -4.17 17.56 -2.99
C ALA A 369 -4.01 16.57 -4.16
N GLU A 370 -3.94 15.27 -3.89
CA GLU A 370 -3.87 14.23 -4.91
C GLU A 370 -5.18 14.12 -5.71
N HIS A 371 -6.33 14.28 -5.06
CA HIS A 371 -7.62 14.30 -5.76
C HIS A 371 -7.68 15.43 -6.79
N ARG A 372 -7.20 16.63 -6.43
CA ARG A 372 -7.18 17.80 -7.34
C ARG A 372 -6.26 17.61 -8.56
N LYS A 373 -5.24 16.75 -8.48
CA LYS A 373 -4.39 16.40 -9.63
C LYS A 373 -5.13 15.56 -10.68
N GLY A 374 -6.25 14.95 -10.33
CA GLY A 374 -6.98 14.03 -11.20
C GLY A 374 -6.24 12.71 -11.41
N GLY A 375 -6.51 12.07 -12.54
CA GLY A 375 -6.05 10.71 -12.85
C GLY A 375 -6.98 9.63 -12.31
N LEU A 376 -6.62 8.37 -12.56
CA LEU A 376 -7.44 7.20 -12.24
C LEU A 376 -7.78 7.12 -10.75
N GLU A 377 -6.77 7.26 -9.88
CA GLU A 377 -6.97 7.15 -8.43
C GLU A 377 -7.94 8.21 -7.90
N ALA A 378 -7.88 9.44 -8.44
CA ALA A 378 -8.83 10.49 -8.07
C ALA A 378 -10.25 10.20 -8.60
N GLN A 379 -10.37 9.69 -9.82
CA GLN A 379 -11.68 9.33 -10.41
C GLN A 379 -12.36 8.17 -9.67
N LEU A 380 -11.55 7.29 -9.09
CA LEU A 380 -12.01 6.13 -8.31
C LEU A 380 -12.02 6.41 -6.79
N SER A 381 -11.83 7.66 -6.36
CA SER A 381 -12.12 8.13 -5.00
C SER A 381 -13.58 8.56 -4.89
N PHE A 382 -14.47 7.59 -4.68
CA PHE A 382 -15.91 7.80 -4.85
C PHE A 382 -16.58 8.74 -3.85
N TYR A 383 -15.98 8.93 -2.66
CA TYR A 383 -16.64 9.55 -1.51
C TYR A 383 -16.27 11.02 -1.29
N GLY A 384 -15.68 11.65 -2.30
CA GLY A 384 -15.32 13.05 -2.31
C GLY A 384 -13.85 13.33 -2.02
N PRO A 385 -13.41 14.57 -2.26
CA PRO A 385 -11.99 14.92 -2.36
C PRO A 385 -11.22 14.79 -1.04
N ARG A 386 -11.90 14.87 0.11
CA ARG A 386 -11.28 14.80 1.44
C ARG A 386 -11.48 13.47 2.14
N PHE A 387 -12.16 12.51 1.50
CA PHE A 387 -12.56 11.29 2.20
C PHE A 387 -11.36 10.42 2.59
N GLY A 388 -10.29 10.37 1.79
CA GLY A 388 -9.09 9.62 2.15
C GLY A 388 -8.44 10.13 3.45
N GLU A 389 -8.42 11.44 3.66
CA GLU A 389 -7.94 12.05 4.91
C GLU A 389 -8.86 11.74 6.09
N GLN A 390 -10.17 11.85 5.91
CA GLN A 390 -11.17 11.52 6.93
C GLN A 390 -11.10 10.05 7.35
N LEU A 391 -10.88 9.15 6.39
CA LEU A 391 -10.69 7.73 6.64
C LEU A 391 -9.39 7.47 7.42
N ALA A 392 -8.29 8.12 7.05
CA ALA A 392 -7.04 8.02 7.78
C ALA A 392 -7.19 8.53 9.22
N GLU A 393 -7.91 9.62 9.45
CA GLU A 393 -8.24 10.11 10.78
C GLU A 393 -9.10 9.15 11.59
N ALA A 394 -10.08 8.49 10.96
CA ALA A 394 -10.87 7.44 11.60
C ALA A 394 -10.01 6.25 12.01
N ALA A 395 -9.09 5.80 11.15
CA ALA A 395 -8.12 4.76 11.48
C ALA A 395 -7.20 5.18 12.64
N MET A 396 -6.78 6.44 12.70
CA MET A 396 -5.97 6.96 13.81
C MET A 396 -6.76 7.00 15.13
N ARG A 397 -8.03 7.40 15.12
CA ARG A 397 -8.91 7.35 16.31
C ARG A 397 -9.13 5.91 16.80
N LEU A 398 -9.30 4.96 15.88
CA LEU A 398 -9.44 3.53 16.19
C LEU A 398 -8.21 2.99 16.93
N ILE A 399 -7.01 3.48 16.59
CA ILE A 399 -5.76 3.12 17.29
C ILE A 399 -5.69 3.79 18.67
N GLY A 400 -6.19 5.03 18.78
CA GLY A 400 -6.27 5.82 20.01
C GLY A 400 -5.57 7.18 19.91
N GLY A 401 -5.89 8.10 20.82
CA GLY A 401 -5.33 9.47 20.85
C GLY A 401 -5.89 10.40 19.76
N GLU A 402 -5.55 11.69 19.86
CA GLU A 402 -5.96 12.68 18.85
C GLU A 402 -5.25 12.44 17.51
N PRO A 403 -5.99 12.45 16.37
CA PRO A 403 -5.41 12.23 15.06
C PRO A 403 -4.26 13.17 14.72
N LEU A 404 -3.29 12.65 13.96
CA LEU A 404 -2.23 13.49 13.41
C LEU A 404 -2.78 14.57 12.47
N PRO A 405 -2.46 15.86 12.71
CA PRO A 405 -2.65 16.84 11.66
C PRO A 405 -1.85 16.44 10.42
N PRO A 406 -2.30 16.83 9.22
CA PRO A 406 -1.51 16.65 8.01
C PRO A 406 -0.14 17.33 8.18
N PRO A 407 0.93 16.80 7.58
CA PRO A 407 2.21 17.50 7.56
C PRO A 407 2.03 18.87 6.91
N PRO A 408 2.79 19.90 7.34
CA PRO A 408 2.78 21.17 6.64
C PRO A 408 3.18 20.96 5.17
N PRO A 409 2.68 21.79 4.23
CA PRO A 409 3.11 21.71 2.84
C PRO A 409 4.64 21.83 2.76
N PRO A 410 5.29 21.14 1.82
CA PRO A 410 6.74 21.22 1.67
C PRO A 410 7.14 22.69 1.45
N THR A 411 8.20 23.10 2.13
CA THR A 411 8.80 24.42 1.91
C THR A 411 9.27 24.55 0.47
N ASP A 412 9.34 25.77 -0.06
CA ASP A 412 9.86 26.02 -1.40
C ASP A 412 11.25 25.39 -1.60
N ALA A 413 12.08 25.41 -0.56
CA ALA A 413 13.40 24.76 -0.57
C ALA A 413 13.32 23.24 -0.77
N GLU A 414 12.36 22.57 -0.13
CA GLU A 414 12.14 21.14 -0.29
C GLU A 414 11.58 20.79 -1.67
N ILE A 415 10.67 21.61 -2.22
CA ILE A 415 10.15 21.47 -3.59
C ILE A 415 11.33 21.50 -4.58
N VAL A 416 12.21 22.51 -4.45
CA VAL A 416 13.39 22.67 -5.31
C VAL A 416 14.34 21.47 -5.18
N ARG A 417 14.70 21.07 -3.95
CA ARG A 417 15.60 19.92 -3.73
C ARG A 417 15.04 18.63 -4.35
N ARG A 418 13.73 18.38 -4.19
CA ARG A 418 13.06 17.22 -4.79
C ARG A 418 13.07 17.28 -6.31
N TRP A 419 12.86 18.44 -6.90
CA TRP A 419 12.93 18.61 -8.36
C TRP A 419 14.32 18.31 -8.90
N PHE A 420 15.38 18.85 -8.31
CA PHE A 420 16.75 18.55 -8.74
C PHE A 420 17.09 17.06 -8.57
N ALA A 421 16.64 16.41 -7.50
CA ALA A 421 16.81 14.96 -7.33
C ALA A 421 16.07 14.15 -8.41
N ALA A 422 14.92 14.65 -8.89
CA ALA A 422 14.13 14.02 -9.95
C ALA A 422 14.59 14.40 -11.37
N LEU A 423 15.37 15.47 -11.52
CA LEU A 423 15.74 16.08 -12.79
C LEU A 423 16.27 15.07 -13.82
N PRO A 424 17.15 14.10 -13.50
CA PRO A 424 17.62 13.10 -14.48
C PRO A 424 16.50 12.32 -15.18
N ARG A 425 15.34 12.14 -14.52
CA ARG A 425 14.16 11.46 -15.07
C ARG A 425 13.26 12.38 -15.89
N LEU A 426 13.32 13.68 -15.65
CA LEU A 426 12.50 14.71 -16.30
C LEU A 426 13.11 15.23 -17.61
N LEU A 427 14.36 14.88 -17.89
CA LEU A 427 15.04 15.29 -19.12
C LEU A 427 14.35 14.71 -20.36
N ARG A 428 14.18 15.55 -21.39
CA ARG A 428 13.63 15.08 -22.67
C ARG A 428 14.60 14.10 -23.31
N ARG A 429 14.07 12.97 -23.83
CA ARG A 429 14.84 11.98 -24.61
C ARG A 429 15.49 12.55 -25.88
N ASN A 430 15.11 13.75 -26.32
CA ASN A 430 15.50 14.34 -27.60
C ASN A 430 16.55 15.46 -27.46
N VAL A 431 17.30 15.54 -26.37
CA VAL A 431 18.45 16.45 -26.31
C VAL A 431 19.44 16.04 -27.42
N PRO A 432 19.79 16.94 -28.36
CA PRO A 432 20.68 16.59 -29.47
C PRO A 432 22.00 16.01 -28.97
N ALA A 433 22.51 14.96 -29.62
CA ALA A 433 23.78 14.32 -29.25
C ALA A 433 24.98 15.28 -29.31
N THR A 434 24.85 16.38 -30.05
CA THR A 434 25.85 17.46 -30.18
C THR A 434 25.73 18.54 -29.11
N PHE A 435 24.65 18.57 -28.32
CA PHE A 435 24.45 19.60 -27.29
C PHE A 435 25.42 19.36 -26.12
N ARG A 436 26.24 20.36 -25.81
CA ARG A 436 27.18 20.39 -24.68
C ARG A 436 26.98 21.69 -23.91
N ALA A 437 26.64 21.59 -22.63
CA ALA A 437 26.47 22.76 -21.77
C ALA A 437 26.54 22.37 -20.29
N ASP A 438 27.14 23.23 -19.48
CA ASP A 438 27.13 23.14 -18.02
C ASP A 438 26.30 24.26 -17.42
N TYR A 439 25.24 23.90 -16.70
CA TYR A 439 24.42 24.83 -15.93
C TYR A 439 24.82 24.74 -14.46
N HIS A 440 25.06 25.89 -13.83
CA HIS A 440 25.18 26.02 -12.40
C HIS A 440 23.93 26.69 -11.84
N PHE A 441 23.17 25.97 -11.03
CA PHE A 441 22.01 26.51 -10.33
C PHE A 441 22.42 26.88 -8.91
N VAL A 442 22.18 28.13 -8.53
CA VAL A 442 22.36 28.62 -7.15
C VAL A 442 21.00 29.06 -6.65
N ILE A 443 20.34 28.19 -5.88
CA ILE A 443 19.01 28.48 -5.36
C ILE A 443 19.11 28.82 -3.88
N GLU A 444 18.98 30.11 -3.58
CA GLU A 444 19.06 30.64 -2.23
C GLU A 444 18.00 29.99 -1.33
N GLY A 445 18.45 29.44 -0.19
CA GLY A 445 17.62 28.68 0.75
C GLY A 445 17.41 27.21 0.40
N ALA A 446 17.75 26.74 -0.80
CA ALA A 446 17.56 25.35 -1.22
C ALA A 446 18.86 24.56 -1.42
N GLY A 447 19.84 25.15 -2.11
CA GLY A 447 21.10 24.49 -2.44
C GLY A 447 21.70 24.95 -3.78
N SER A 448 22.75 24.28 -4.20
CA SER A 448 23.46 24.58 -5.45
C SER A 448 23.79 23.28 -6.20
N TRP A 449 23.57 23.27 -7.51
CA TRP A 449 23.70 22.08 -8.36
C TRP A 449 24.40 22.39 -9.67
N ARG A 450 25.27 21.49 -10.13
CA ARG A 450 25.71 21.45 -11.53
C ARG A 450 24.85 20.46 -12.29
N VAL A 451 24.36 20.87 -13.45
CA VAL A 451 23.74 20.00 -14.43
C VAL A 451 24.55 20.07 -15.72
N SER A 452 25.19 18.96 -16.07
CA SER A 452 26.06 18.85 -17.23
C SER A 452 25.36 18.06 -18.32
N PHE A 453 25.22 18.64 -19.51
CA PHE A 453 24.67 17.98 -20.69
C PHE A 453 25.82 17.54 -21.60
N ALA A 454 25.95 16.23 -21.80
CA ALA A 454 26.91 15.65 -22.74
C ALA A 454 26.45 14.29 -23.26
N ASP A 455 26.76 14.01 -24.53
CA ASP A 455 26.51 12.73 -25.21
C ASP A 455 25.05 12.27 -25.11
N ALA A 456 24.10 13.20 -25.31
CA ALA A 456 22.66 12.99 -25.14
C ALA A 456 22.22 12.53 -23.73
N ARG A 457 23.06 12.75 -22.72
CA ARG A 457 22.78 12.49 -21.30
C ARG A 457 22.92 13.79 -20.51
N ALA A 458 22.30 13.84 -19.33
CA ALA A 458 22.69 14.82 -18.33
C ALA A 458 23.04 14.16 -17.02
N SER A 459 24.03 14.73 -16.34
CA SER A 459 24.43 14.36 -14.99
C SER A 459 24.17 15.53 -14.05
N ILE A 460 23.83 15.22 -12.80
CA ILE A 460 23.63 16.23 -11.76
C ILE A 460 24.54 15.93 -10.58
N ARG A 461 25.15 16.98 -10.03
CA ARG A 461 25.91 16.90 -8.77
C ARG A 461 25.65 18.12 -7.89
N PRO A 462 25.49 17.97 -6.57
CA PRO A 462 25.48 19.11 -5.66
C PRO A 462 26.85 19.81 -5.69
N LEU A 463 26.85 21.14 -5.64
CA LEU A 463 28.04 22.00 -5.69
C LEU A 463 28.12 22.85 -4.43
N ALA A 464 29.25 22.78 -3.71
CA ALA A 464 29.51 23.59 -2.52
C ALA A 464 30.10 24.98 -2.83
N ALA A 465 30.71 25.19 -4.01
CA ALA A 465 31.29 26.48 -4.40
C ALA A 465 31.39 26.65 -5.93
N THR A 466 31.64 27.89 -6.36
CA THR A 466 31.69 28.37 -7.76
C THR A 466 32.94 27.89 -8.49
N GLU A 467 32.79 26.92 -9.39
CA GLU A 467 33.74 26.67 -10.48
C GLU A 467 33.04 26.94 -11.82
N GLY A 468 33.81 27.33 -12.84
CA GLY A 468 33.32 27.77 -14.15
C GLY A 468 32.26 26.84 -14.75
N ALA A 469 31.07 27.38 -14.94
CA ALA A 469 29.97 26.79 -15.70
C ALA A 469 29.68 27.67 -16.94
N SER A 470 29.09 27.09 -17.98
CA SER A 470 28.71 27.83 -19.19
C SER A 470 27.67 28.91 -18.89
N VAL A 471 26.80 28.65 -17.91
CA VAL A 471 25.82 29.59 -17.40
C VAL A 471 25.52 29.31 -15.93
N THR A 472 25.41 30.37 -15.14
CA THR A 472 24.99 30.33 -13.74
C THR A 472 23.63 31.00 -13.61
N LEU A 473 22.67 30.27 -13.05
CA LEU A 473 21.30 30.71 -12.79
C LEU A 473 21.14 30.88 -11.28
N ARG A 474 20.78 32.08 -10.83
CA ARG A 474 20.54 32.36 -9.41
C ARG A 474 19.10 32.76 -9.18
N ALA A 475 18.48 32.20 -8.15
CA ALA A 475 17.11 32.53 -7.77
C ALA A 475 16.88 32.20 -6.30
N SER A 476 15.84 32.76 -5.69
CA SER A 476 15.37 32.26 -4.40
C SER A 476 14.64 30.93 -4.55
N ALA A 477 14.58 30.15 -3.48
CA ALA A 477 13.77 28.93 -3.43
C ALA A 477 12.30 29.22 -3.80
N ALA A 478 11.74 30.33 -3.30
CA ALA A 478 10.38 30.77 -3.60
C ALA A 478 10.16 31.03 -5.10
N THR A 479 11.06 31.79 -5.74
CA THR A 479 10.98 32.03 -7.20
C THR A 479 11.05 30.72 -7.97
N TRP A 480 11.99 29.84 -7.61
CA TRP A 480 12.16 28.58 -8.33
C TRP A 480 10.97 27.64 -8.12
N ALA A 481 10.43 27.55 -6.90
CA ALA A 481 9.24 26.77 -6.61
C ALA A 481 8.00 27.30 -7.36
N ALA A 482 7.85 28.62 -7.49
CA ALA A 482 6.77 29.23 -8.28
C ALA A 482 6.87 28.90 -9.78
N LEU A 483 8.11 28.83 -10.32
CA LEU A 483 8.36 28.36 -11.68
C LEU A 483 7.95 26.89 -11.85
N LEU A 484 8.30 26.03 -10.89
CA LEU A 484 7.93 24.61 -10.89
C LEU A 484 6.42 24.38 -10.73
N ARG A 485 5.72 25.29 -10.06
CA ARG A 485 4.26 25.25 -9.89
C ARG A 485 3.50 25.93 -11.04
N HIS A 486 4.21 26.46 -12.05
CA HIS A 486 3.64 27.26 -13.14
C HIS A 486 2.86 28.50 -12.68
N GLU A 487 3.09 28.97 -11.46
CA GLU A 487 2.55 30.23 -10.93
C GLU A 487 3.26 31.45 -11.51
N ARG A 488 4.45 31.22 -12.08
CA ARG A 488 5.25 32.22 -12.77
C ARG A 488 5.85 31.61 -14.03
N SER A 489 5.92 32.39 -15.11
CA SER A 489 6.60 31.96 -16.33
C SER A 489 8.10 32.22 -16.25
N TRP A 490 8.89 31.38 -16.93
CA TRP A 490 10.35 31.53 -17.02
C TRP A 490 10.75 32.92 -17.56
N ARG A 491 10.04 33.40 -18.59
CA ARG A 491 10.31 34.72 -19.18
C ARG A 491 10.04 35.85 -18.18
N GLN A 492 8.92 35.80 -17.45
CA GLN A 492 8.63 36.82 -16.42
C GLN A 492 9.67 36.80 -15.30
N ALA A 493 10.09 35.62 -14.83
CA ALA A 493 11.09 35.55 -13.77
C ALA A 493 12.45 36.13 -14.18
N LEU A 494 12.82 36.04 -15.46
CA LEU A 494 14.01 36.71 -16.01
C LEU A 494 13.80 38.22 -16.16
N THR A 495 12.64 38.67 -16.66
CA THR A 495 12.34 40.11 -16.84
C THR A 495 12.21 40.86 -15.52
N ASP A 496 11.74 40.20 -14.47
CA ASP A 496 11.54 40.78 -13.14
C ASP A 496 12.82 40.68 -12.26
N ASP A 497 13.96 40.27 -12.82
CA ASP A 497 15.24 40.03 -12.12
C ASP A 497 15.17 39.03 -10.94
N GLN A 498 14.17 38.16 -10.94
CA GLN A 498 13.98 37.14 -9.89
C GLN A 498 14.78 35.87 -10.17
N VAL A 499 15.11 35.64 -11.44
CA VAL A 499 16.16 34.72 -11.88
C VAL A 499 17.24 35.57 -12.53
N THR A 500 18.42 35.59 -11.94
CA THR A 500 19.57 36.26 -12.55
C THR A 500 20.44 35.26 -13.29
N VAL A 501 21.00 35.70 -14.41
CA VAL A 501 21.82 34.88 -15.31
C VAL A 501 23.21 35.50 -15.38
N ASP A 502 24.22 34.67 -15.15
CA ASP A 502 25.63 35.01 -15.37
C ASP A 502 26.23 34.02 -16.36
N GLY A 503 26.88 34.50 -17.43
CA GLY A 503 27.33 33.68 -18.57
C GLY A 503 26.37 33.69 -19.77
N ASP A 504 26.21 32.55 -20.46
CA ASP A 504 25.50 32.50 -21.74
C ASP A 504 23.97 32.59 -21.59
N LEU A 505 23.41 33.76 -21.92
CA LEU A 505 21.97 34.03 -21.90
C LEU A 505 21.18 33.15 -22.88
N THR A 506 21.76 32.76 -24.01
CA THR A 506 21.12 31.86 -24.99
C THR A 506 20.91 30.48 -24.38
N LEU A 507 21.87 29.98 -23.62
CA LEU A 507 21.72 28.74 -22.87
C LEU A 507 20.64 28.87 -21.78
N ALA A 508 20.62 29.96 -21.02
CA ALA A 508 19.58 30.20 -20.01
C ALA A 508 18.15 30.19 -20.60
N LEU A 509 17.95 30.80 -21.76
CA LEU A 509 16.64 30.85 -22.42
C LEU A 509 16.16 29.49 -22.94
N ARG A 510 17.08 28.56 -23.22
CA ARG A 510 16.76 27.21 -23.71
C ARG A 510 16.44 26.21 -22.60
N LEU A 511 16.67 26.54 -21.32
CA LEU A 511 16.46 25.61 -20.22
C LEU A 511 15.05 24.97 -20.20
N PRO A 512 13.93 25.71 -20.41
CA PRO A 512 12.60 25.10 -20.45
C PRO A 512 12.39 24.09 -21.59
N GLU A 513 13.19 24.17 -22.66
CA GLU A 513 13.13 23.21 -23.77
C GLU A 513 13.81 21.88 -23.44
N LEU A 514 14.75 21.88 -22.48
CA LEU A 514 15.55 20.71 -22.11
C LEU A 514 14.84 19.80 -21.08
N VAL A 515 13.90 20.37 -20.32
CA VAL A 515 13.15 19.68 -19.25
C VAL A 515 11.70 19.49 -19.70
N ARG A 516 11.04 18.42 -19.23
CA ARG A 516 9.62 18.16 -19.50
C ARG A 516 8.70 18.93 -18.57
#